data_AF-A0A3A9BBF8-F1
#
_entry.id   AF-A0A3A9BBF8-F1
#
_cell.length_a   1.000
_cell.length_b   1.000
_cell.length_c   1.000
_cell.angle_alpha   90.00
_cell.angle_beta   90.00
_cell.angle_gamma   90.00
#
_symmetry.space_group_name_H-M   'P 1'
#
loop_
_entity.id
_entity.type
_entity.pdbx_description
1 polymer ?
#
loop_
_entity_poly.entity_id
_entity_poly.type
_entity_poly.pdbx_seq_one_letter_code
_entity_poly.pdbx_strand_id
1 'polypeptide(L)'
;MALIPKQDYTIEDIYALPDGQRAELIDGVINMMAPPSTKHQEISENLYNKIRSYIDGKKGTCQYSFDDNIPICTFEDLKICISGLL
;
A
#
# COMPACT_ATOMS: atom_id res chain seq x y z
N MET A 1 -27.69 -5.55 12.07
CA MET A 1 -26.27 -5.31 11.77
C MET A 1 -25.66 -4.71 13.02
N ALA A 2 -24.73 -5.42 13.67
CA ALA A 2 -24.15 -4.96 14.92
C ALA A 2 -23.14 -3.84 14.64
N LEU A 3 -23.31 -2.70 15.31
CA LEU A 3 -22.34 -1.60 15.34
C LEU A 3 -21.12 -2.10 16.12
N ILE A 4 -19.99 -2.25 15.43
CA ILE A 4 -18.70 -2.51 16.07
C ILE A 4 -18.37 -1.28 16.91
N PRO A 5 -18.11 -1.40 18.22
CA PRO A 5 -17.77 -0.24 19.04
C PRO A 5 -16.53 0.44 18.46
N LYS A 6 -16.62 1.76 18.26
CA LYS A 6 -15.45 2.60 17.94
C LYS A 6 -14.53 2.51 19.16
N GLN A 7 -13.51 1.66 19.05
CA GLN A 7 -12.43 1.65 20.01
C GLN A 7 -11.57 2.87 19.65
N ASP A 8 -11.28 3.74 20.62
CA ASP A 8 -10.46 4.94 20.40
C ASP A 8 -8.98 4.57 20.57
N TYR A 9 -8.48 3.66 19.71
CA TYR A 9 -7.06 3.30 19.76
C TYR A 9 -6.20 4.43 19.23
N THR A 10 -4.98 4.46 19.76
CA THR A 10 -3.96 5.44 19.45
C THR A 10 -2.78 4.78 18.77
N ILE A 11 -1.85 5.61 18.31
CA ILE A 11 -0.59 5.14 17.73
C ILE A 11 0.24 4.36 18.76
N GLU A 12 0.12 4.68 20.06
CA GLU A 12 0.82 3.97 21.13
C GLU A 12 0.42 2.49 21.19
N ASP A 13 -0.86 2.19 20.94
CA ASP A 13 -1.38 0.83 20.92
C ASP A 13 -0.81 -0.01 19.75
N ILE A 14 -0.54 0.63 18.61
CA ILE A 14 0.15 -0.02 17.48
C ILE A 14 1.60 -0.34 17.83
N TYR A 15 2.32 0.59 18.48
CA TYR A 15 3.71 0.36 18.88
C TYR A 15 3.86 -0.66 20.01
N ALA A 16 2.82 -0.87 20.81
CA ALA A 16 2.78 -1.87 21.87
C ALA A 16 2.50 -3.30 21.36
N LEU A 17 2.24 -3.50 20.05
CA LEU A 17 2.00 -4.81 19.50
C LEU A 17 3.22 -5.75 19.66
N PRO A 18 3.00 -7.04 19.95
CA PRO A 18 4.08 -8.02 19.99
C PRO A 18 4.80 -8.14 18.64
N ASP A 19 6.09 -8.45 18.68
CA ASP A 19 6.89 -8.74 17.49
C ASP A 19 6.21 -9.76 16.57
N GLY A 20 6.22 -9.46 15.28
CA GLY A 20 5.59 -10.28 14.24
C GLY A 20 4.09 -10.03 14.06
N GLN A 21 3.44 -9.25 14.94
CA GLN A 21 2.09 -8.74 14.68
C GLN A 21 2.15 -7.45 13.87
N ARG A 22 1.24 -7.33 12.90
CA ARG A 22 1.08 -6.11 12.14
C ARG A 22 -0.39 -5.76 12.09
N ALA A 23 -0.69 -4.48 12.27
CA ALA A 23 -2.03 -3.95 12.20
C ALA A 23 -2.03 -2.55 11.61
N GLU A 24 -3.19 -2.11 11.14
CA GLU A 24 -3.42 -0.76 10.63
C GLU A 24 -4.40 -0.03 11.56
N LEU A 25 -4.06 1.20 11.94
CA LEU A 25 -4.95 2.08 12.69
C LEU A 25 -5.71 2.98 11.72
N ILE A 26 -7.03 2.77 11.59
CA ILE A 26 -7.89 3.52 10.68
C ILE A 26 -9.10 4.00 11.47
N ASP A 27 -9.30 5.31 11.54
CA ASP A 27 -10.40 5.96 12.27
C ASP A 27 -10.51 5.53 13.74
N GLY A 28 -9.37 5.31 14.40
CA GLY A 28 -9.28 4.83 15.78
C GLY A 28 -9.41 3.30 15.91
N VAL A 29 -9.73 2.57 14.85
CA VAL A 29 -9.90 1.11 14.87
C VAL A 29 -8.60 0.42 14.46
N ILE A 30 -8.14 -0.54 15.26
CA ILE A 30 -7.02 -1.42 14.89
C ILE A 30 -7.55 -2.57 14.03
N ASN A 31 -6.99 -2.70 12.83
CA ASN A 31 -7.28 -3.76 11.88
C ASN A 31 -6.07 -4.70 11.80
N MET A 32 -6.19 -5.92 12.33
CA MET A 32 -5.11 -6.91 12.29
C MET A 32 -4.88 -7.42 10.87
N MET A 33 -3.63 -7.45 10.41
CA MET A 33 -3.28 -7.94 9.08
C MET A 33 -2.95 -9.44 9.11
N ALA A 34 -3.56 -10.19 8.20
CA ALA A 34 -3.14 -11.56 7.93
C ALA A 34 -1.86 -11.58 7.06
N PRO A 35 -0.97 -12.58 7.21
CA PRO A 35 0.14 -12.75 6.30
C PRO A 35 -0.34 -12.86 4.84
N PRO A 36 0.29 -12.15 3.90
CA PRO A 36 -0.09 -12.20 2.49
C PRO A 36 0.15 -13.59 1.91
N SER A 37 -0.75 -14.05 1.04
CA SER A 37 -0.61 -15.32 0.33
C SER A 37 0.37 -15.22 -0.84
N THR A 38 0.87 -16.36 -1.33
CA THR A 38 1.73 -16.40 -2.53
C THR A 38 1.09 -15.70 -3.72
N LYS A 39 -0.22 -15.92 -3.95
CA LYS A 39 -0.95 -15.26 -5.03
C LYS A 39 -1.05 -13.75 -4.83
N HIS A 40 -1.25 -13.28 -3.59
CA HIS A 40 -1.20 -11.85 -3.29
C HIS A 40 0.17 -11.27 -3.64
N GLN A 41 1.25 -11.96 -3.28
CA GLN A 41 2.61 -11.52 -3.59
C GLN A 41 2.88 -11.48 -5.09
N GLU A 42 2.49 -12.51 -5.82
CA GLU A 42 2.64 -12.57 -7.29
C GLU A 42 1.93 -11.41 -7.99
N ILE A 43 0.67 -11.15 -7.64
CA ILE A 43 -0.10 -10.02 -8.21
C ILE A 43 0.56 -8.69 -7.85
N SER A 44 1.00 -8.52 -6.60
CA SER A 44 1.63 -7.29 -6.11
C SER A 44 2.97 -7.04 -6.80
N GLU A 45 3.77 -8.08 -6.98
CA GLU A 45 5.05 -8.04 -7.70
C GLU A 45 4.84 -7.67 -9.17
N ASN A 46 3.90 -8.33 -9.85
CA ASN A 46 3.57 -8.04 -11.24
C ASN A 46 3.09 -6.59 -11.43
N LEU A 47 2.25 -6.11 -10.51
CA LEU A 47 1.78 -4.73 -10.50
C LEU A 47 2.94 -3.74 -10.31
N TYR A 48 3.77 -3.96 -9.28
CA TYR A 48 4.95 -3.15 -9.00
C TYR A 48 5.89 -3.10 -10.20
N ASN A 49 6.20 -4.24 -10.80
CA ASN A 49 7.09 -4.35 -11.95
C ASN A 49 6.54 -3.61 -13.18
N LYS A 50 5.22 -3.64 -13.41
CA LYS A 50 4.59 -2.93 -14.52
C LYS A 50 4.69 -1.42 -14.35
N ILE A 51 4.42 -0.92 -13.14
CA ILE A 51 4.55 0.50 -12.79
C ILE A 51 6.01 0.93 -12.95
N ARG A 52 6.95 0.20 -12.34
CA ARG A 52 8.38 0.49 -12.41
C ARG A 52 8.88 0.54 -13.85
N SER A 53 8.54 -0.46 -14.65
CA SER A 53 8.96 -0.54 -16.06
C SER A 53 8.43 0.63 -16.90
N TYR A 54 7.19 1.06 -16.63
CA TYR A 54 6.60 2.22 -17.31
C TYR A 54 7.34 3.51 -16.95
N ILE A 55 7.67 3.70 -15.66
CA ILE A 55 8.42 4.86 -15.16
C ILE A 55 9.83 4.88 -15.78
N ASP A 56 10.55 3.76 -15.71
CA ASP A 56 11.93 3.64 -16.22
C ASP A 56 12.00 3.92 -17.74
N GLY A 57 11.02 3.45 -18.50
CA GLY A 57 10.93 3.67 -19.95
C GLY A 57 10.66 5.12 -20.35
N LYS A 58 10.08 5.94 -19.47
CA LYS A 58 9.73 7.34 -19.75
C LYS A 58 10.88 8.33 -19.49
N LYS A 59 12.07 7.86 -19.11
CA LYS A 59 13.29 8.67 -18.81
C LYS A 59 13.09 9.82 -17.79
N GLY A 60 11.93 9.89 -17.13
CA GLY A 60 11.71 10.76 -15.99
C GLY A 60 12.11 10.00 -14.75
N THR A 61 13.32 10.24 -14.26
CA THR A 61 13.83 9.68 -13.00
C THR A 61 12.97 10.21 -11.84
N CYS A 62 11.85 9.57 -11.58
CA CYS A 62 10.98 9.85 -10.44
C CYS A 62 11.54 9.20 -9.17
N GLN A 63 12.87 9.28 -8.97
CA GLN A 63 13.45 9.02 -7.65
C GLN A 63 13.22 10.29 -6.84
N TYR A 64 12.16 10.27 -6.04
CA TYR A 64 11.86 11.34 -5.10
C TYR A 64 12.56 11.06 -3.77
N SER A 65 13.21 12.09 -3.24
CA SER A 65 13.62 12.19 -1.86
C SER A 65 12.40 12.39 -0.95
N PHE A 66 12.52 12.06 0.34
CA PHE A 66 11.53 12.42 1.35
C PHE A 66 11.26 13.93 1.43
N ASP A 67 12.22 14.75 0.97
CA ASP A 67 12.13 16.21 0.98
C ASP A 67 11.51 16.80 -0.31
N ASP A 68 11.16 15.96 -1.29
CA ASP A 68 10.69 16.45 -2.59
C ASP A 68 9.18 16.73 -2.57
N ASN A 69 8.79 17.91 -3.11
CA ASN A 69 7.40 18.21 -3.40
C ASN A 69 6.97 17.48 -4.68
N ILE A 70 6.31 16.34 -4.51
CA ILE A 70 5.85 15.50 -5.63
C ILE A 70 4.54 16.08 -6.20
N PRO A 71 4.50 16.55 -7.45
CA PRO A 71 3.24 16.94 -8.08
C PRO A 71 2.33 15.71 -8.27
N ILE A 72 1.05 15.83 -7.92
CA ILE A 72 0.03 14.76 -7.95
C ILE A 72 -0.19 14.14 -9.34
N CYS A 73 0.28 14.77 -10.41
CA CYS A 73 0.03 14.33 -11.77
C CYS A 73 1.19 13.46 -12.29
N THR A 74 1.29 12.19 -11.88
CA THR A 74 2.37 11.37 -12.42
C THR A 74 2.02 10.78 -13.79
N PHE A 75 0.84 10.19 -14.04
CA PHE A 75 0.53 9.61 -15.36
C PHE A 75 -0.97 9.56 -15.71
N GLU A 76 -1.47 10.53 -16.49
CA GLU A 76 -2.88 10.56 -16.94
C GLU A 76 -3.29 9.34 -17.80
N ASP A 77 -2.32 8.73 -18.48
CA ASP A 77 -2.56 7.61 -19.42
C ASP A 77 -2.18 6.22 -18.88
N LEU A 78 -1.72 6.11 -17.63
CA LEU A 78 -1.30 4.80 -17.10
C LEU A 78 -2.53 3.93 -16.79
N LYS A 79 -2.84 3.01 -17.72
CA LYS A 79 -3.89 2.00 -17.56
C LYS A 79 -3.27 0.64 -17.27
N ILE A 80 -3.59 0.07 -16.11
CA ILE A 80 -3.16 -1.27 -15.71
C ILE A 80 -4.39 -2.19 -15.69
N CYS A 81 -4.33 -3.27 -16.45
CA CYS A 81 -5.37 -4.30 -16.46
C CYS A 81 -5.00 -5.41 -15.49
N ILE A 82 -5.70 -5.49 -14.35
CA ILE A 82 -5.40 -6.48 -13.29
C ILE A 82 -5.61 -7.92 -13.79
N SER A 83 -6.59 -8.16 -14.67
CA SER A 83 -6.78 -9.49 -15.25
C SER A 83 -5.64 -9.91 -16.17
N GLY A 84 -4.78 -8.99 -16.62
CA GLY A 84 -3.56 -9.32 -17.34
C GLY A 84 -2.37 -9.64 -16.43
N LEU A 85 -2.55 -9.60 -15.10
CA LEU A 85 -1.56 -9.97 -14.09
C LEU A 85 -1.81 -11.37 -13.50
N LEU A 86 -2.84 -12.07 -14.01
CA LEU A 86 -3.32 -13.40 -13.60
C LEU A 86 -3.25 -14.35 -14.81
#